data_AF-A0AA41N602-F1
#
_entry.id   AF-A0AA41N602-F1
#
_cell.length_a   1.000
_cell.length_b   1.000
_cell.length_c   1.000
_cell.angle_alpha   90.00
_cell.angle_beta   90.00
_cell.angle_gamma   90.00
#
_symmetry.space_group_name_H-M   'P 1'
#
loop_
_entity.id
_entity.type
_entity.pdbx_description
1 polymer ?
#
loop_
_entity_poly.entity_id
_entity_poly.type
_entity_poly.pdbx_seq_one_letter_code
_entity_poly.pdbx_strand_id
1 'polypeptide(L)'
;MEPVKRTEAQGYYEVIRFPMDLKTMSEYLKNRYYMSKKLFMADLQQVFTNCKEYNSPESEYYKCANILEKFCFSKIKEAGLIDK
;
A
#
# COMPACT_ATOMS: atom_id res chain seq x y z
N MET A 1 -8.64 -3.83 3.92
CA MET A 1 -8.38 -2.41 3.61
C MET A 1 -8.94 -2.15 2.23
N GLU A 2 -9.99 -1.34 2.16
CA GLU A 2 -10.72 -0.99 0.93
C GLU A 2 -10.20 0.34 0.36
N PRO A 3 -10.55 0.73 -0.88
CA PRO A 3 -10.23 2.05 -1.40
C PRO A 3 -10.76 3.16 -0.48
N VAL A 4 -9.96 4.21 -0.28
CA VAL A 4 -10.35 5.36 0.56
C VAL A 4 -11.54 6.07 -0.07
N LYS A 5 -12.63 6.29 0.68
CA LYS A 5 -13.81 6.99 0.15
C LYS A 5 -13.62 8.50 0.22
N ARG A 6 -14.09 9.22 -0.81
CA ARG A 6 -14.07 10.71 -0.86
C ARG A 6 -14.78 11.35 0.32
N THR A 7 -15.79 10.69 0.87
CA THR A 7 -16.57 11.15 2.03
C THR A 7 -15.83 10.98 3.36
N GLU A 8 -14.82 10.11 3.40
CA GLU A 8 -14.06 9.78 4.62
C GLU A 8 -12.73 10.54 4.69
N ALA A 9 -12.19 10.97 3.54
CA ALA A 9 -10.91 11.65 3.44
C ALA A 9 -10.99 12.85 2.47
N GLN A 10 -11.17 14.04 3.04
CA GLN A 10 -11.31 15.28 2.27
C GLN A 10 -10.04 15.57 1.46
N GLY A 11 -10.20 15.84 0.16
CA GLY A 11 -9.08 16.16 -0.75
C GLY A 11 -8.13 14.99 -1.05
N TYR A 12 -8.42 13.76 -0.61
CA TYR A 12 -7.51 12.62 -0.78
C TYR A 12 -7.08 12.41 -2.23
N TYR A 13 -8.02 12.46 -3.17
CA TYR A 13 -7.75 12.24 -4.60
C TYR A 13 -7.16 13.47 -5.32
N GLU A 14 -7.02 14.60 -4.61
CA GLU A 14 -6.31 15.79 -5.12
C GLU A 14 -4.84 15.73 -4.70
N VAL A 15 -4.57 15.21 -3.50
CA VAL A 15 -3.21 15.03 -2.95
C VAL A 15 -2.57 13.75 -3.51
N ILE A 16 -3.28 12.62 -3.44
CA ILE A 16 -2.76 11.30 -3.81
C ILE A 16 -3.07 11.00 -5.27
N ARG A 17 -2.00 11.04 -6.09
CA ARG A 17 -2.07 10.85 -7.55
C ARG A 17 -2.30 9.40 -7.98
N PHE A 18 -1.80 8.44 -7.23
CA PHE A 18 -1.90 7.01 -7.53
C PHE A 18 -2.49 6.26 -6.33
N PRO A 19 -3.81 6.36 -6.07
CA PRO A 19 -4.46 5.62 -4.99
C PRO A 19 -4.25 4.11 -5.14
N MET A 20 -3.99 3.44 -4.03
CA MET A 20 -3.85 1.98 -3.99
C MET A 20 -4.31 1.46 -2.63
N ASP A 21 -4.88 0.26 -2.61
CA ASP A 21 -5.39 -0.42 -1.43
C ASP A 21 -5.32 -1.95 -1.58
N LEU A 22 -5.44 -2.67 -0.46
CA LEU A 22 -5.25 -4.13 -0.46
C LEU A 22 -6.37 -4.90 -1.16
N LYS A 23 -7.58 -4.35 -1.28
CA LYS A 23 -8.68 -4.98 -2.03
C LYS A 23 -8.38 -4.92 -3.52
N THR A 24 -8.00 -3.76 -4.03
CA THR A 24 -7.55 -3.59 -5.42
C THR A 24 -6.36 -4.49 -5.73
N MET A 25 -5.34 -4.53 -4.87
CA MET A 25 -4.21 -5.46 -5.04
C MET A 25 -4.65 -6.93 -5.07
N SER A 26 -5.59 -7.32 -4.22
CA SER A 26 -6.11 -8.69 -4.18
C SER A 26 -6.83 -9.06 -5.49
N GLU A 27 -7.56 -8.11 -6.08
CA GLU A 27 -8.20 -8.26 -7.38
C GLU A 27 -7.17 -8.37 -8.51
N TYR A 28 -6.15 -7.50 -8.52
CA TYR A 28 -5.04 -7.56 -9.47
C TYR A 28 -4.29 -8.90 -9.42
N LEU A 29 -4.06 -9.41 -8.21
CA LEU A 29 -3.44 -10.73 -8.03
C LEU A 29 -4.30 -11.85 -8.62
N LYS A 30 -5.62 -11.86 -8.31
CA LYS A 30 -6.57 -12.85 -8.85
C LYS A 30 -6.64 -12.81 -10.37
N ASN A 31 -6.59 -11.61 -10.95
CA ASN A 31 -6.64 -11.37 -12.38
C ASN A 31 -5.28 -11.51 -13.09
N ARG A 32 -4.25 -12.05 -12.40
CA ARG A 32 -2.90 -12.27 -12.95
C ARG A 32 -2.22 -11.00 -13.47
N TYR A 33 -2.56 -9.83 -12.94
CA TYR A 33 -1.96 -8.55 -13.33
C TYR A 33 -0.47 -8.45 -12.93
N TYR A 34 -0.09 -9.05 -11.80
CA TYR A 34 1.28 -9.05 -11.32
C TYR A 34 2.17 -10.06 -12.04
N MET A 35 2.57 -9.71 -13.26
CA MET A 35 3.47 -10.51 -14.10
C MET A 35 4.93 -10.53 -13.59
N SER A 36 5.24 -9.70 -12.59
CA SER A 36 6.53 -9.71 -11.91
C SER A 36 6.37 -9.33 -10.43
N LYS A 37 7.29 -9.83 -9.59
CA LYS A 37 7.36 -9.44 -8.16
C LYS A 37 7.52 -7.92 -7.97
N LYS A 38 8.19 -7.24 -8.92
CA LYS A 38 8.40 -5.79 -8.89
C LYS A 38 7.08 -5.03 -8.95
N LEU A 39 6.13 -5.46 -9.77
CA LEU A 39 4.81 -4.81 -9.87
C LEU A 39 4.03 -4.95 -8.56
N PHE A 40 4.02 -6.16 -7.97
CA PHE A 40 3.36 -6.39 -6.68
C PHE A 40 3.99 -5.55 -5.56
N MET A 41 5.31 -5.50 -5.50
CA MET A 41 6.04 -4.71 -4.49
C MET A 41 5.80 -3.20 -4.65
N ALA A 42 5.69 -2.70 -5.89
CA ALA A 42 5.40 -1.31 -6.16
C ALA A 42 4.03 -0.90 -5.59
N ASP A 43 2.98 -1.66 -5.87
CA ASP A 43 1.64 -1.38 -5.35
C ASP A 43 1.58 -1.52 -3.83
N LEU A 44 2.25 -2.53 -3.28
CA LEU A 44 2.31 -2.72 -1.83
C LEU A 44 2.96 -1.52 -1.13
N GLN A 45 4.07 -1.03 -1.68
CA GLN A 45 4.74 0.17 -1.19
C GLN A 45 3.86 1.41 -1.37
N GLN A 46 3.13 1.51 -2.47
CA GLN A 46 2.22 2.63 -2.76
C GLN A 46 1.14 2.78 -1.69
N VAL A 47 0.58 1.67 -1.17
CA VAL A 47 -0.39 1.69 -0.07
C VAL A 47 0.19 2.43 1.15
N PHE A 48 1.41 2.09 1.56
CA PHE A 48 2.04 2.68 2.74
C PHE A 48 2.51 4.10 2.50
N THR A 49 3.09 4.37 1.33
CA THR A 49 3.56 5.72 0.96
C THR A 49 2.39 6.70 0.90
N ASN A 50 1.29 6.33 0.24
CA ASN A 50 0.09 7.18 0.20
C ASN A 50 -0.49 7.43 1.58
N CYS A 51 -0.53 6.40 2.43
CA CYS A 51 -1.02 6.55 3.80
C CYS A 51 -0.17 7.56 4.59
N LYS A 52 1.16 7.48 4.45
CA LYS A 52 2.11 8.37 5.12
C LYS A 52 2.16 9.78 4.53
N GLU A 53 1.87 9.93 3.23
CA GLU A 53 1.82 11.23 2.55
C GLU A 53 0.55 12.01 2.93
N TYR A 54 -0.60 11.33 3.01
CA TYR A 54 -1.87 12.00 3.30
C TYR A 54 -2.08 12.27 4.80
N ASN A 55 -1.64 11.37 5.68
CA ASN A 55 -1.94 11.45 7.11
C ASN A 55 -0.75 12.00 7.92
N SER A 56 -1.04 12.74 9.00
CA SER A 56 0.01 13.24 9.92
C SER A 56 0.80 12.09 10.57
N PRO A 57 2.11 12.24 10.84
CA PRO A 57 2.92 11.25 11.54
C PRO A 57 2.36 10.77 12.90
N GLU A 58 1.61 11.62 13.59
CA GLU A 58 0.99 11.36 14.89
C GLU A 58 -0.30 10.53 14.79
N SER A 59 -0.87 10.43 13.59
CA SER A 59 -2.12 9.71 13.35
C SER A 59 -1.96 8.20 13.51
N GLU A 60 -3.04 7.54 13.94
CA GLU A 60 -3.07 6.08 14.03
C GLU A 60 -2.90 5.41 12.65
N TYR A 61 -3.34 6.07 11.57
CA TYR A 61 -3.14 5.58 10.20
C TYR A 61 -1.66 5.53 9.81
N TYR A 62 -0.90 6.59 10.11
CA TYR A 62 0.53 6.63 9.84
C TYR A 62 1.29 5.59 10.66
N LYS A 63 0.95 5.43 11.95
CA LYS A 63 1.54 4.39 12.82
C LYS A 63 1.22 2.98 12.29
N CYS A 64 -0.03 2.71 11.92
CA CYS A 64 -0.42 1.45 11.31
C CYS A 64 0.35 1.16 10.02
N ALA A 65 0.54 2.16 9.16
CA ALA A 65 1.31 2.01 7.92
C ALA A 65 2.75 1.56 8.21
N ASN A 66 3.43 2.17 9.20
CA ASN A 66 4.79 1.78 9.57
C ASN A 66 4.87 0.35 10.12
N ILE A 67 3.89 -0.06 10.95
CA ILE A 67 3.86 -1.41 11.52
C ILE A 67 3.68 -2.44 10.41
N LEU A 68 2.70 -2.21 9.53
CA LEU A 68 2.37 -3.15 8.46
C LEU A 68 3.46 -3.19 7.38
N GLU A 69 4.06 -2.05 7.02
CA GLU A 69 5.19 -1.97 6.09
C GLU A 69 6.39 -2.81 6.59
N LYS A 70 6.75 -2.69 7.87
CA LYS A 70 7.82 -3.51 8.48
C LYS A 70 7.48 -5.00 8.46
N PHE A 71 6.25 -5.36 8.82
CA PHE A 71 5.79 -6.75 8.78
C PHE A 71 5.85 -7.32 7.36
N CYS A 72 5.31 -6.60 6.38
CA CYS A 72 5.35 -6.99 4.97
C CYS A 72 6.78 -7.15 4.46
N PHE A 73 7.69 -6.23 4.80
CA PHE A 73 9.09 -6.33 4.41
C PHE A 73 9.76 -7.59 4.98
N SER A 74 9.48 -7.94 6.25
CA SER A 74 9.96 -9.21 6.84
C SER A 74 9.46 -10.40 6.03
N LYS A 75 8.17 -10.42 5.67
CA LYS A 75 7.58 -11.52 4.89
C LYS A 75 8.14 -11.62 3.48
N ILE A 76 8.39 -10.50 2.81
CA ILE A 76 9.02 -10.47 1.47
C ILE A 76 10.45 -11.01 1.55
N LYS A 77 11.19 -10.66 2.62
CA LYS A 77 12.55 -11.17 2.86
C LYS A 77 12.54 -12.68 3.12
N GLU A 78 11.66 -13.15 4.01
CA GLU A 78 11.47 -14.58 4.32
C GLU A 78 11.11 -15.39 3.07
N ALA A 79 10.30 -14.83 2.17
CA ALA A 79 9.92 -15.45 0.91
C ALA A 79 10.99 -15.40 -0.19
N GLY A 80 12.17 -14.79 0.07
CA GLY A 80 13.24 -14.66 -0.93
C GLY A 80 12.89 -13.74 -2.11
N LEU A 81 11.95 -12.81 -1.92
CA LEU A 81 11.47 -11.92 -2.97
C LEU A 81 12.31 -10.64 -3.12
N ILE A 82 13.16 -10.32 -2.15
CA ILE A 82 14.11 -9.20 -2.22
C ILE A 82 15.27 -9.57 -3.16
N ASP A 83 15.60 -8.68 -4.09
CA ASP A 83 16.79 -8.83 -4.93
C ASP A 83 18.07 -8.73 -4.07
N LYS A 84 19.06 -9.57 -4.36
CA LYS A 84 20.38 -9.54 -3.68
C LYS A 84 21.18 -8.32 -4.08
#